data_AF-A0AAU6WVZ9-F1
#
_entry.id   AF-A0AAU6WVZ9-F1
#
_cell.length_a   1.000
_cell.length_b   1.000
_cell.length_c   1.000
_cell.angle_alpha   90.00
_cell.angle_beta   90.00
_cell.angle_gamma   90.00
#
_symmetry.space_group_name_H-M   'P 1'
#
loop_
_entity.id
_entity.type
_entity.pdbx_description
1 polymer ?
#
loop_
_entity_poly.entity_id
_entity_poly.type
_entity_poly.pdbx_seq_one_letter_code
_entity_poly.pdbx_strand_id
1 'polypeptide(L)'
;MMPVKDFQNGISVENISSKLNEGNLFDFYYIPQERDTLSIRFNAENRTEYKYLSLIFRDGTWQQGQNYLFTSIEKNIAKGEVKVIYQEENEFLKHCENLKIQNGIEIPESVKVRCANLKNDFRDPIYLAIKNFKEYKVFYHPDFIKSVTDQYFNEFPESEDLSRFQSLLDEAQTKFSLKEKKFVSEKTDFSFINQCLEKSDNNVQYLFVAIHIKGEEYMIINGRFYTKPIFSKGKRKTYFISKTKKINYEIFKLSKDY
;
A
#
# COMPACT_ATOMS: atom_id res chain seq x y z
N MET A 1 -27.27 -7.60 1.34
CA MET A 1 -26.22 -7.02 2.20
C MET A 1 -26.75 -5.74 2.83
N MET A 2 -26.52 -5.50 4.11
CA MET A 2 -27.06 -4.29 4.78
C MET A 2 -26.16 -3.09 4.53
N PRO A 3 -26.72 -1.87 4.41
CA PRO A 3 -25.92 -0.66 4.31
C PRO A 3 -25.13 -0.42 5.60
N VAL A 4 -23.87 -0.02 5.46
CA VAL A 4 -22.99 0.34 6.58
C VAL A 4 -23.21 1.81 6.93
N LYS A 5 -23.11 2.17 8.21
CA LYS A 5 -23.31 3.55 8.67
C LYS A 5 -22.04 4.42 8.57
N ASP A 6 -20.87 3.79 8.61
CA ASP A 6 -19.58 4.48 8.68
C ASP A 6 -18.48 3.67 7.96
N PHE A 7 -17.79 4.30 7.00
CA PHE A 7 -16.60 3.78 6.34
C PHE A 7 -15.29 4.24 6.99
N GLN A 8 -15.35 5.00 8.07
CA GLN A 8 -14.25 5.68 8.73
C GLN A 8 -13.67 6.81 7.85
N ASN A 9 -12.61 7.46 8.34
CA ASN A 9 -11.92 8.56 7.65
C ASN A 9 -12.85 9.70 7.20
N GLY A 10 -13.91 9.94 7.98
CA GLY A 10 -14.89 11.01 7.70
C GLY A 10 -16.00 10.62 6.72
N ILE A 11 -16.00 9.41 6.16
CA ILE A 11 -17.02 8.95 5.21
C ILE A 11 -18.10 8.16 5.97
N SER A 12 -19.03 8.88 6.60
CA SER A 12 -20.16 8.31 7.33
C SER A 12 -21.50 8.86 6.81
N VAL A 13 -22.60 8.15 7.07
CA VAL A 13 -23.95 8.60 6.74
C VAL A 13 -24.21 10.01 7.27
N GLU A 14 -23.83 10.26 8.52
CA GLU A 14 -24.02 11.53 9.22
C GLU A 14 -23.21 12.67 8.60
N ASN A 15 -21.92 12.45 8.33
CA ASN A 15 -21.07 13.48 7.75
C ASN A 15 -21.50 13.84 6.33
N ILE A 16 -21.84 12.83 5.52
CA ILE A 16 -22.21 13.04 4.11
C ILE A 16 -23.59 13.68 4.01
N SER A 17 -24.57 13.26 4.81
CA SER A 17 -25.88 13.91 4.82
C SER A 17 -25.80 15.35 5.31
N SER A 18 -25.01 15.64 6.36
CA SER A 18 -24.77 17.00 6.83
C SER A 18 -24.23 17.88 5.71
N LYS A 19 -23.18 17.41 5.02
CA LYS A 19 -22.54 18.16 3.94
C LYS A 19 -23.46 18.37 2.73
N LEU A 20 -24.23 17.35 2.35
CA LEU A 20 -25.16 17.47 1.22
C LEU A 20 -26.34 18.41 1.50
N ASN A 21 -26.68 18.60 2.78
CA ASN A 21 -27.71 19.55 3.21
C ASN A 21 -27.18 20.98 3.40
N GLU A 22 -25.85 21.19 3.41
CA GLU A 22 -25.23 22.53 3.39
C GLU A 22 -25.19 23.14 1.98
N GLY A 23 -25.22 22.31 0.93
CA GLY A 23 -25.20 22.76 -0.47
C GLY A 23 -24.82 21.66 -1.46
N ASN A 24 -24.65 22.03 -2.73
CA ASN A 24 -24.18 21.09 -3.76
C ASN A 24 -22.70 20.75 -3.53
N LEU A 25 -22.41 19.48 -3.22
CA LEU A 25 -21.05 18.97 -3.04
C LEU A 25 -20.41 18.45 -4.33
N PHE A 26 -21.19 18.31 -5.39
CA PHE A 26 -20.70 17.81 -6.66
C PHE A 26 -19.96 18.91 -7.42
N ASP A 27 -18.92 18.53 -8.14
CA ASP A 27 -18.16 19.38 -9.08
C ASP A 27 -18.91 19.61 -10.41
N PHE A 28 -20.16 19.13 -10.50
CA PHE A 28 -21.09 19.39 -11.58
C PHE A 28 -22.40 19.95 -11.02
N TYR A 29 -23.15 20.63 -11.89
CA TYR A 29 -24.45 21.16 -11.53
C TYR A 29 -25.44 20.01 -11.30
N TYR A 30 -25.94 19.90 -10.07
CA TYR A 30 -26.91 18.89 -9.69
C TYR A 30 -27.91 19.49 -8.71
N ILE A 31 -29.20 19.34 -9.05
CA ILE A 31 -30.31 19.68 -8.16
C ILE A 31 -30.98 18.36 -7.76
N PRO A 32 -31.00 18.00 -6.47
CA PRO A 32 -31.63 16.78 -6.04
C PRO A 32 -33.15 16.82 -6.28
N GLN A 33 -33.69 15.72 -6.79
CA GLN A 33 -35.13 15.50 -6.93
C GLN A 33 -35.64 14.57 -5.83
N GLU A 34 -36.92 14.69 -5.52
CA GLU A 34 -37.58 13.85 -4.53
C GLU A 34 -37.37 12.35 -4.86
N ARG A 35 -36.86 11.60 -3.87
CA ARG A 35 -36.47 10.18 -3.95
C ARG A 35 -35.19 9.87 -4.73
N ASP A 36 -34.42 10.88 -5.13
CA ASP A 36 -33.05 10.64 -5.60
C ASP A 36 -32.25 9.89 -4.54
N THR A 37 -31.49 8.89 -4.99
CA THR A 37 -30.72 8.01 -4.11
C THR A 37 -29.24 8.12 -4.45
N LEU A 38 -28.43 8.52 -3.47
CA LEU A 38 -26.97 8.49 -3.55
C LEU A 38 -26.49 7.19 -2.90
N SER A 39 -25.90 6.32 -3.70
CA SER A 39 -25.25 5.09 -3.24
C SER A 39 -23.74 5.19 -3.35
N ILE A 40 -23.03 5.05 -2.23
CA ILE A 40 -21.57 5.02 -2.19
C ILE A 40 -21.16 3.58 -1.93
N ARG A 41 -20.35 3.01 -2.82
CA ARG A 41 -19.95 1.60 -2.82
C ARG A 41 -18.43 1.50 -2.71
N PHE A 42 -17.96 0.70 -1.76
CA PHE A 42 -16.56 0.36 -1.56
C PHE A 42 -16.32 -1.09 -1.98
N ASN A 43 -15.23 -1.35 -2.71
CA ASN A 43 -14.86 -2.66 -3.23
C ASN A 43 -16.00 -3.38 -4.00
N ALA A 44 -16.74 -2.65 -4.85
CA ALA A 44 -17.85 -3.20 -5.64
C ALA A 44 -17.46 -4.38 -6.55
N GLU A 45 -16.20 -4.41 -7.00
CA GLU A 45 -15.65 -5.50 -7.81
C GLU A 45 -15.32 -6.74 -6.97
N ASN A 46 -14.94 -6.55 -5.69
CA ASN A 46 -14.63 -7.63 -4.77
C ASN A 46 -15.78 -7.85 -3.78
N ARG A 47 -16.65 -8.82 -4.10
CA ARG A 47 -17.86 -9.12 -3.32
C ARG A 47 -17.62 -9.50 -1.86
N THR A 48 -16.43 -9.97 -1.48
CA THR A 48 -16.15 -10.37 -0.09
C THR A 48 -16.03 -9.17 0.86
N GLU A 49 -15.59 -8.03 0.36
CA GLU A 49 -15.45 -6.77 1.12
C GLU A 49 -16.40 -5.68 0.65
N TYR A 50 -17.40 -6.05 -0.16
CA TYR A 50 -18.37 -5.10 -0.66
C TYR A 50 -19.06 -4.41 0.50
N LYS A 51 -18.93 -3.08 0.59
CA LYS A 51 -19.71 -2.31 1.54
C LYS A 51 -20.36 -1.16 0.81
N TYR A 52 -21.54 -0.77 1.24
CA TYR A 52 -22.21 0.39 0.68
C TYR A 52 -22.95 1.16 1.77
N LEU A 53 -23.10 2.46 1.56
CA LEU A 53 -24.06 3.28 2.28
C LEU A 53 -24.98 3.92 1.25
N SER A 54 -26.20 4.26 1.69
CA SER A 54 -27.19 4.89 0.84
C SER A 54 -27.88 6.03 1.56
N LEU A 55 -28.05 7.13 0.84
CA LEU A 55 -28.81 8.30 1.25
C LEU A 55 -29.94 8.51 0.24
N ILE A 56 -31.07 9.02 0.72
CA ILE A 56 -32.21 9.39 -0.11
C ILE A 56 -32.59 10.84 0.16
N PHE A 57 -32.88 11.59 -0.90
CA PHE A 57 -33.43 12.93 -0.79
C PHE A 57 -34.94 12.84 -0.59
N ARG A 58 -35.44 13.31 0.55
CA ARG A 58 -36.88 13.44 0.82
C ARG A 58 -37.18 14.65 1.66
N ASP A 59 -38.34 15.26 1.44
CA ASP A 59 -38.82 16.40 2.22
C ASP A 59 -37.79 17.56 2.23
N GLY A 60 -37.09 17.74 1.11
CA GLY A 60 -36.08 18.79 0.94
C GLY A 60 -34.72 18.51 1.60
N THR A 61 -34.49 17.32 2.17
CA THR A 61 -33.22 16.98 2.83
C THR A 61 -32.70 15.59 2.45
N TRP A 62 -31.38 15.45 2.44
CA TRP A 62 -30.69 14.17 2.37
C TRP A 62 -30.73 13.47 3.73
N GLN A 63 -31.25 12.26 3.76
CA GLN A 63 -31.33 11.42 4.95
C GLN A 63 -30.99 9.96 4.65
N GLN A 64 -30.74 9.15 5.68
CA GLN A 64 -30.41 7.74 5.50
C GLN A 64 -31.57 6.99 4.83
N GLY A 65 -31.30 6.31 3.70
CA GLY A 65 -32.32 5.53 3.02
C GLY A 65 -31.98 5.21 1.56
N GLN A 66 -32.90 4.54 0.88
CA GLN A 66 -32.79 4.18 -0.53
C GLN A 66 -34.19 4.05 -1.15
N ASN A 67 -34.29 4.20 -2.46
CA ASN A 67 -35.52 3.90 -3.18
C ASN A 67 -35.74 2.36 -3.25
N TYR A 68 -36.99 1.91 -3.29
CA TYR A 68 -37.31 0.49 -3.40
C TYR A 68 -37.12 0.01 -4.84
N LEU A 69 -36.49 -1.18 -4.98
CA LEU A 69 -35.89 -1.77 -6.20
C LEU A 69 -36.79 -1.92 -7.45
N PHE A 70 -38.09 -1.64 -7.39
CA PHE A 70 -39.02 -2.08 -8.43
C PHE A 70 -39.25 -1.08 -9.57
N THR A 71 -38.74 0.16 -9.48
CA THR A 71 -38.84 1.15 -10.56
C THR A 71 -37.70 2.18 -10.50
N SER A 72 -36.52 1.84 -11.03
CA SER A 72 -35.43 2.81 -11.20
C SER A 72 -34.99 2.89 -12.66
N ILE A 73 -35.03 4.09 -13.21
CA ILE A 73 -34.37 4.42 -14.47
C ILE A 73 -32.97 4.90 -14.10
N GLU A 74 -31.94 4.14 -14.46
CA GLU A 74 -30.55 4.56 -14.27
C GLU A 74 -30.10 5.40 -15.48
N LYS A 75 -29.62 6.62 -15.23
CA LYS A 75 -29.01 7.48 -16.24
C LYS A 75 -27.63 7.91 -15.75
N ASN A 76 -26.60 7.66 -16.55
CA ASN A 76 -25.29 8.25 -16.29
C ASN A 76 -25.35 9.74 -16.65
N ILE A 77 -25.10 10.60 -15.68
CA ILE A 77 -25.13 12.07 -15.86
C ILE A 77 -23.74 12.70 -15.82
N ALA A 78 -22.78 12.05 -15.15
CA ALA A 78 -21.42 12.53 -14.96
C ALA A 78 -20.48 11.40 -14.53
N LYS A 79 -19.18 11.62 -14.73
CA LYS A 79 -18.09 10.82 -14.17
C LYS A 79 -17.00 11.77 -13.71
N GLY A 80 -16.40 11.47 -12.55
CA GLY A 80 -15.31 12.27 -11.98
C GLY A 80 -14.33 11.42 -11.19
N GLU A 81 -13.33 12.09 -10.61
CA GLU A 81 -12.34 11.51 -9.71
C GLU A 81 -12.48 12.13 -8.32
N VAL A 82 -12.40 11.31 -7.27
CA VAL A 82 -12.42 11.82 -5.90
C VAL A 82 -11.07 12.44 -5.60
N LYS A 83 -11.05 13.76 -5.35
CA LYS A 83 -9.86 14.49 -4.89
C LYS A 83 -9.94 14.71 -3.39
N VAL A 84 -8.85 14.40 -2.71
CA VAL A 84 -8.66 14.72 -1.30
C VAL A 84 -8.18 16.17 -1.21
N ILE A 85 -8.88 17.01 -0.45
CA ILE A 85 -8.49 18.39 -0.17
C ILE A 85 -8.05 18.49 1.28
N TYR A 86 -6.81 18.92 1.51
CA TYR A 86 -6.27 19.17 2.83
C TYR A 86 -6.51 20.64 3.21
N GLN A 87 -7.11 20.89 4.37
CA GLN A 87 -7.54 22.24 4.77
C GLN A 87 -6.39 23.14 5.25
N GLU A 88 -5.28 22.55 5.71
CA GLU A 88 -4.15 23.29 6.29
C GLU A 88 -2.80 22.72 5.82
N GLU A 89 -1.75 23.55 5.88
CA GLU A 89 -0.38 23.06 5.74
C GLU A 89 -0.10 22.02 6.82
N ASN A 90 0.10 20.78 6.39
CA ASN A 90 0.32 19.67 7.29
C ASN A 90 1.79 19.22 7.22
N GLU A 91 2.53 19.40 8.31
CA GLU A 91 3.94 19.00 8.40
C GLU A 91 4.15 17.51 8.07
N PHE A 92 3.19 16.65 8.40
CA PHE A 92 3.26 15.23 8.05
C PHE A 92 3.17 15.00 6.55
N LEU A 93 2.32 15.75 5.84
CA LEU A 93 2.23 15.66 4.38
C LEU A 93 3.51 16.17 3.73
N LYS A 94 4.08 17.28 4.21
CA LYS A 94 5.39 17.77 3.77
C LYS A 94 6.48 16.71 3.96
N HIS A 95 6.48 16.04 5.11
CA HIS A 95 7.40 14.94 5.37
C HIS A 95 7.19 13.74 4.43
N CYS A 96 5.95 13.36 4.14
CA CYS A 96 5.66 12.31 3.17
C CYS A 96 6.18 12.65 1.76
N GLU A 97 6.03 13.90 1.32
CA GLU A 97 6.58 14.34 0.03
C GLU A 97 8.12 14.35 0.05
N ASN A 98 8.73 14.74 1.17
CA ASN A 98 10.19 14.64 1.33
C ASN A 98 10.68 13.19 1.23
N LEU A 99 10.01 12.23 1.86
CA LEU A 99 10.33 10.80 1.74
C LEU A 99 10.23 10.29 0.30
N LYS A 100 9.23 10.77 -0.45
CA LYS A 100 9.10 10.45 -1.88
C LYS A 100 10.26 11.01 -2.70
N ILE A 101 10.63 12.27 -2.49
CA ILE A 101 11.71 12.94 -3.25
C ILE A 101 13.09 12.38 -2.91
N GLN A 102 13.36 12.17 -1.62
CA GLN A 102 14.67 11.75 -1.12
C GLN A 102 14.87 10.25 -1.28
N ASN A 103 13.89 9.44 -0.87
CA ASN A 103 14.04 7.99 -0.78
C ASN A 103 13.25 7.22 -1.84
N GLY A 104 12.33 7.87 -2.58
CA GLY A 104 11.42 7.18 -3.50
C GLY A 104 10.26 6.47 -2.78
N ILE A 105 10.04 6.75 -1.49
CA ILE A 105 8.98 6.11 -0.69
C ILE A 105 7.68 6.85 -0.90
N GLU A 106 6.73 6.21 -1.57
CA GLU A 106 5.38 6.74 -1.74
C GLU A 106 4.45 6.22 -0.65
N ILE A 107 3.97 7.14 0.19
CA ILE A 107 2.98 6.85 1.22
C ILE A 107 1.59 6.84 0.56
N PRO A 108 0.75 5.80 0.76
CA PRO A 108 -0.59 5.77 0.20
C PRO A 108 -1.46 6.91 0.71
N GLU A 109 -2.30 7.43 -0.18
CA GLU A 109 -3.17 8.58 0.10
C GLU A 109 -4.12 8.33 1.29
N SER A 110 -4.63 7.11 1.43
CA SER A 110 -5.47 6.72 2.58
C SER A 110 -4.75 6.86 3.92
N VAL A 111 -3.45 6.57 3.96
CA VAL A 111 -2.62 6.76 5.15
C VAL A 111 -2.31 8.24 5.34
N LYS A 112 -1.99 8.97 4.27
CA LYS A 112 -1.80 10.43 4.33
C LYS A 112 -3.00 11.14 4.92
N VAL A 113 -4.22 10.85 4.44
CA VAL A 113 -5.48 11.39 4.97
C VAL A 113 -5.67 11.06 6.45
N ARG A 114 -5.56 9.77 6.78
CA ARG A 114 -5.75 9.31 8.16
C ARG A 114 -4.79 9.99 9.13
N CYS A 115 -3.51 10.06 8.76
CA CYS A 115 -2.45 10.62 9.60
C CYS A 115 -2.44 12.15 9.63
N ALA A 116 -2.81 12.82 8.53
CA ALA A 116 -2.91 14.27 8.47
C ALA A 116 -4.02 14.82 9.39
N ASN A 117 -5.11 14.06 9.58
CA ASN A 117 -6.23 14.46 10.42
C ASN A 117 -6.04 14.14 11.92
N LEU A 118 -4.89 13.60 12.33
CA LEU A 118 -4.62 13.29 13.73
C LEU A 118 -4.33 14.58 14.50
N LYS A 119 -5.24 14.96 15.41
CA LYS A 119 -5.15 16.22 16.16
C LYS A 119 -4.03 16.25 17.20
N ASN A 120 -3.53 15.11 17.69
CA ASN A 120 -2.40 15.05 18.65
C ASN A 120 -1.87 13.63 18.97
N ASP A 121 -1.83 12.72 18.00
CA ASP A 121 -1.48 11.32 18.31
C ASP A 121 0.02 11.02 18.16
N PHE A 122 0.78 11.38 19.20
CA PHE A 122 2.12 10.83 19.48
C PHE A 122 2.14 9.29 19.65
N ARG A 123 1.00 8.60 19.47
CA ARG A 123 0.82 7.17 19.70
C ARG A 123 0.32 6.39 18.48
N ASP A 124 -0.15 7.01 17.40
CA ASP A 124 -0.49 6.22 16.19
C ASP A 124 0.82 5.64 15.63
N PRO A 125 0.94 4.31 15.60
CA PRO A 125 2.22 3.70 15.32
C PRO A 125 2.64 3.91 13.85
N ILE A 126 1.69 4.03 12.92
CA ILE A 126 2.00 4.27 11.50
C ILE A 126 2.47 5.71 11.30
N TYR A 127 1.82 6.68 11.96
CA TYR A 127 2.31 8.06 12.00
C TYR A 127 3.74 8.11 12.54
N LEU A 128 4.02 7.42 13.64
CA LEU A 128 5.37 7.32 14.21
C LEU A 128 6.35 6.61 13.27
N ALA A 129 5.90 5.64 12.46
CA ALA A 129 6.72 4.93 11.47
C ALA A 129 7.29 5.88 10.44
N ILE A 130 6.36 6.64 9.88
CA ILE A 130 6.62 7.51 8.75
C ILE A 130 7.41 8.71 9.27
N LYS A 131 7.00 9.29 10.41
CA LYS A 131 7.68 10.44 11.03
C LYS A 131 9.10 10.12 11.48
N ASN A 132 9.33 8.97 12.12
CA ASN A 132 10.65 8.58 12.63
C ASN A 132 11.41 7.66 11.66
N PHE A 133 11.04 7.66 10.38
CA PHE A 133 11.71 6.87 9.36
C PHE A 133 13.20 7.21 9.32
N LYS A 134 14.05 6.17 9.36
CA LYS A 134 15.51 6.28 9.27
C LYS A 134 16.05 5.46 8.11
N GLU A 135 15.62 4.22 8.06
CA GLU A 135 16.09 3.23 7.10
C GLU A 135 14.97 2.26 6.78
N TYR A 136 15.11 1.60 5.63
CA TYR A 136 14.30 0.45 5.26
C TYR A 136 15.20 -0.71 4.90
N LYS A 137 14.63 -1.91 5.04
CA LYS A 137 15.23 -3.15 4.59
C LYS A 137 14.36 -3.75 3.50
N VAL A 138 15.01 -4.40 2.54
CA VAL A 138 14.36 -5.05 1.42
C VAL A 138 14.43 -6.56 1.57
N PHE A 139 13.32 -7.21 1.25
CA PHE A 139 13.17 -8.64 1.38
C PHE A 139 12.81 -9.26 0.06
N TYR A 140 13.42 -10.40 -0.21
CA TYR A 140 13.33 -11.05 -1.49
C TYR A 140 12.10 -11.94 -1.57
N HIS A 141 11.36 -11.82 -2.66
CA HIS A 141 10.41 -12.84 -3.05
C HIS A 141 11.17 -14.13 -3.41
N PRO A 142 10.65 -15.33 -3.05
CA PRO A 142 11.32 -16.60 -3.36
C PRO A 142 11.71 -16.78 -4.82
N ASP A 143 10.87 -16.32 -5.74
CA ASP A 143 11.12 -16.43 -7.18
C ASP A 143 12.31 -15.57 -7.63
N PHE A 144 12.53 -14.42 -6.98
CA PHE A 144 13.72 -13.59 -7.25
C PHE A 144 14.98 -14.32 -6.82
N ILE A 145 15.00 -14.87 -5.60
CA ILE A 145 16.18 -15.63 -5.13
C ILE A 145 16.45 -16.82 -6.04
N LYS A 146 15.41 -17.55 -6.45
CA LYS A 146 15.55 -18.64 -7.40
C LYS A 146 16.21 -18.15 -8.69
N SER A 147 15.65 -17.11 -9.31
CA SER A 147 16.15 -16.57 -10.58
C SER A 147 17.60 -16.09 -10.50
N VAL A 148 17.93 -15.28 -9.49
CA VAL A 148 19.28 -14.74 -9.31
C VAL A 148 20.28 -15.86 -9.02
N THR A 149 19.88 -16.87 -8.23
CA THR A 149 20.74 -18.02 -7.92
C THR A 149 20.98 -18.88 -9.15
N ASP A 150 19.93 -19.21 -9.91
CA ASP A 150 20.05 -20.00 -11.13
C ASP A 150 20.94 -19.28 -12.16
N GLN A 151 20.78 -17.96 -12.32
CA GLN A 151 21.65 -17.17 -13.20
C GLN A 151 23.10 -17.15 -12.72
N TYR A 152 23.35 -17.02 -11.41
CA TYR A 152 24.71 -17.01 -10.86
C TYR A 152 25.45 -18.31 -11.18
N PHE A 153 24.81 -19.47 -11.01
CA PHE A 153 25.45 -20.75 -11.31
C PHE A 153 25.55 -21.06 -12.80
N ASN A 154 24.71 -20.44 -13.64
CA ASN A 154 24.87 -20.54 -15.09
C ASN A 154 26.07 -19.72 -15.58
N GLU A 155 26.30 -18.54 -15.02
CA GLU A 155 27.45 -17.67 -15.38
C GLU A 155 28.75 -18.13 -14.72
N PHE A 156 28.68 -18.71 -13.52
CA PHE A 156 29.82 -19.18 -12.73
C PHE A 156 29.68 -20.65 -12.28
N PRO A 157 29.67 -21.62 -13.21
CA PRO A 157 29.40 -23.03 -12.91
C PRO A 157 30.42 -23.67 -11.96
N GLU A 158 31.68 -23.24 -12.03
CA GLU A 158 32.77 -23.73 -11.17
C GLU A 158 32.94 -22.94 -9.86
N SER A 159 32.09 -21.93 -9.60
CA SER A 159 32.15 -21.18 -8.35
C SER A 159 31.83 -22.08 -7.15
N GLU A 160 32.85 -22.37 -6.34
CA GLU A 160 32.69 -23.00 -5.02
C GLU A 160 32.31 -21.98 -3.93
N ASP A 161 32.58 -20.70 -4.17
CA ASP A 161 32.40 -19.65 -3.17
C ASP A 161 30.93 -19.17 -3.08
N LEU A 162 30.07 -20.06 -2.57
CA LEU A 162 28.72 -19.71 -2.15
C LEU A 162 28.70 -18.65 -1.05
N SER A 163 29.78 -18.54 -0.27
CA SER A 163 29.84 -17.62 0.86
C SER A 163 29.86 -16.18 0.38
N ARG A 164 30.63 -15.88 -0.67
CA ARG A 164 30.68 -14.57 -1.30
C ARG A 164 29.34 -14.17 -1.93
N PHE A 165 28.68 -15.08 -2.64
CA PHE A 165 27.37 -14.79 -3.22
C PHE A 165 26.28 -14.59 -2.16
N GLN A 166 26.30 -15.40 -1.09
CA GLN A 166 25.43 -15.20 0.07
C GLN A 166 25.65 -13.83 0.72
N SER A 167 26.91 -13.44 0.97
CA SER A 167 27.23 -12.13 1.54
C SER A 167 26.78 -10.97 0.64
N LEU A 168 26.89 -11.13 -0.68
CA LEU A 168 26.40 -10.14 -1.63
C LEU A 168 24.88 -9.96 -1.53
N LEU A 169 24.12 -11.06 -1.46
CA LEU A 169 22.67 -11.03 -1.28
C LEU A 169 22.26 -10.42 0.06
N ASP A 170 22.97 -10.74 1.14
CA ASP A 170 22.69 -10.22 2.48
C ASP A 170 22.96 -8.70 2.55
N GLU A 171 24.08 -8.23 1.98
CA GLU A 171 24.42 -6.80 1.95
C GLU A 171 23.40 -6.00 1.12
N ALA A 172 23.01 -6.54 -0.04
CA ALA A 172 22.06 -5.91 -0.95
C ALA A 172 20.71 -5.57 -0.28
N GLN A 173 20.27 -6.32 0.75
CA GLN A 173 19.00 -6.07 1.45
C GLN A 173 18.88 -4.66 2.05
N THR A 174 20.00 -4.02 2.38
CA THR A 174 20.02 -2.66 2.97
C THR A 174 20.50 -1.58 2.01
N LYS A 175 20.77 -1.96 0.75
CA LYS A 175 21.41 -1.11 -0.26
C LYS A 175 20.55 -0.90 -1.51
N PHE A 176 19.32 -1.37 -1.51
CA PHE A 176 18.38 -1.05 -2.58
C PHE A 176 17.95 0.42 -2.47
N SER A 177 17.95 1.13 -3.60
CA SER A 177 17.39 2.46 -3.74
C SER A 177 16.03 2.37 -4.40
N LEU A 178 14.95 2.70 -3.67
CA LEU A 178 13.60 2.77 -4.24
C LEU A 178 13.47 3.87 -5.30
N LYS A 179 14.24 4.95 -5.15
CA LYS A 179 14.30 6.06 -6.11
C LYS A 179 14.89 5.62 -7.45
N GLU A 180 16.01 4.91 -7.42
CA GLU A 180 16.71 4.45 -8.62
C GLU A 180 16.25 3.05 -9.09
N LYS A 181 15.44 2.37 -8.27
CA LYS A 181 14.96 0.99 -8.47
C LYS A 181 16.07 -0.04 -8.69
N LYS A 182 17.21 0.15 -8.02
CA LYS A 182 18.40 -0.73 -8.12
C LYS A 182 19.20 -0.73 -6.82
N PHE A 183 20.07 -1.72 -6.65
CA PHE A 183 21.03 -1.80 -5.56
C PHE A 183 22.22 -0.87 -5.81
N VAL A 184 22.57 -0.04 -4.83
CA VAL A 184 23.60 1.01 -4.92
C VAL A 184 24.50 0.98 -3.69
N SER A 185 25.81 0.91 -3.89
CA SER A 185 26.82 1.04 -2.85
C SER A 185 28.11 1.60 -3.44
N GLU A 186 28.82 2.40 -2.66
CA GLU A 186 30.17 2.88 -3.01
C GLU A 186 31.23 1.79 -2.84
N LYS A 187 30.95 0.77 -2.01
CA LYS A 187 31.93 -0.25 -1.57
C LYS A 187 31.75 -1.59 -2.27
N THR A 188 30.54 -1.90 -2.70
CA THR A 188 30.17 -3.23 -3.19
C THR A 188 29.52 -3.09 -4.56
N ASP A 189 30.03 -3.85 -5.52
CA ASP A 189 29.45 -3.92 -6.85
C ASP A 189 28.23 -4.84 -6.88
N PHE A 190 27.06 -4.27 -7.13
CA PHE A 190 25.79 -4.98 -7.28
C PHE A 190 25.35 -5.13 -8.74
N SER A 191 26.23 -4.87 -9.71
CA SER A 191 25.95 -4.99 -11.15
C SER A 191 25.25 -6.28 -11.52
N PHE A 192 25.74 -7.42 -11.02
CA PHE A 192 25.14 -8.74 -11.24
C PHE A 192 23.69 -8.83 -10.74
N ILE A 193 23.42 -8.43 -9.49
CA ILE A 193 22.06 -8.48 -8.92
C ILE A 193 21.13 -7.52 -9.66
N ASN A 194 21.61 -6.34 -10.03
CA ASN A 194 20.84 -5.35 -10.80
C ASN A 194 20.45 -5.88 -12.18
N GLN A 195 21.38 -6.54 -12.90
CA GLN A 195 21.06 -7.18 -14.17
C GLN A 195 20.01 -8.29 -14.02
N CYS A 196 20.09 -9.09 -12.95
CA CYS A 196 19.07 -10.09 -12.67
C CYS A 196 17.69 -9.46 -12.39
N LEU A 197 17.67 -8.32 -11.70
CA LEU A 197 16.45 -7.55 -11.44
C LEU A 197 15.85 -6.98 -12.73
N GLU A 198 16.66 -6.41 -13.62
CA GLU A 198 16.20 -5.86 -14.90
C GLU A 198 15.59 -6.92 -15.83
N LYS A 199 16.17 -8.14 -15.85
CA LYS A 199 15.66 -9.26 -16.66
C LYS A 199 14.32 -9.83 -16.14
N SER A 200 13.92 -9.51 -14.91
CA SER A 200 12.74 -10.07 -14.26
C SER A 200 11.42 -9.38 -14.64
N ASP A 201 11.25 -9.03 -15.93
CA ASP A 201 10.23 -8.15 -16.54
C ASP A 201 8.72 -8.52 -16.31
N ASN A 202 8.40 -9.45 -15.40
CA ASN A 202 7.03 -9.83 -15.03
C ASN A 202 6.69 -9.52 -13.55
N ASN A 203 6.27 -8.28 -13.30
CA ASN A 203 5.10 -7.86 -12.51
C ASN A 203 4.64 -8.64 -11.25
N VAL A 204 5.54 -9.17 -10.42
CA VAL A 204 5.22 -9.48 -9.01
C VAL A 204 6.35 -9.00 -8.11
N GLN A 205 6.29 -7.74 -7.68
CA GLN A 205 6.78 -7.23 -6.39
C GLN A 205 7.92 -8.05 -5.74
N TYR A 206 9.06 -8.18 -6.43
CA TYR A 206 10.13 -9.09 -6.00
C TYR A 206 10.84 -8.63 -4.72
N LEU A 207 10.59 -7.39 -4.32
CA LEU A 207 11.23 -6.69 -3.23
C LEU A 207 10.16 -6.07 -2.33
N PHE A 208 10.11 -6.52 -1.08
CA PHE A 208 9.25 -5.96 -0.05
C PHE A 208 10.04 -4.98 0.80
N VAL A 209 9.51 -3.77 1.02
CA VAL A 209 10.18 -2.73 1.80
C VAL A 209 9.60 -2.72 3.21
N ALA A 210 10.44 -2.95 4.22
CA ALA A 210 10.04 -2.82 5.63
C ALA A 210 10.71 -1.62 6.29
N ILE A 211 9.92 -0.86 7.05
CA ILE A 211 10.32 0.25 7.93
C ILE A 211 10.21 -0.23 9.38
N HIS A 212 11.28 -0.08 10.14
CA HIS A 212 11.31 -0.54 11.54
C HIS A 212 10.71 0.52 12.50
N ILE A 213 9.86 0.10 13.45
CA ILE A 213 9.43 0.93 14.60
C ILE A 213 9.48 0.16 15.92
N LYS A 214 10.28 0.59 16.91
CA LYS A 214 10.18 0.18 18.33
C LYS A 214 9.67 -1.26 18.61
N GLY A 215 10.31 -2.26 18.00
CA GLY A 215 9.99 -3.69 18.19
C GLY A 215 8.97 -4.29 17.22
N GLU A 216 8.25 -3.48 16.45
CA GLU A 216 7.36 -3.88 15.36
C GLU A 216 7.91 -3.41 14.00
N GLU A 217 7.91 -4.29 13.00
CA GLU A 217 8.29 -3.95 11.63
C GLU A 217 7.01 -3.57 10.86
N TYR A 218 6.98 -2.41 10.20
CA TYR A 218 5.87 -1.98 9.35
C TYR A 218 6.30 -2.16 7.90
N MET A 219 5.40 -2.61 7.03
CA MET A 219 5.78 -2.94 5.65
C MET A 219 5.04 -2.07 4.64
N ILE A 220 5.80 -1.54 3.68
CA ILE A 220 5.28 -0.90 2.47
C ILE A 220 5.47 -1.89 1.33
N ILE A 221 4.38 -2.30 0.71
CA ILE A 221 4.43 -3.12 -0.50
C ILE A 221 3.70 -2.37 -1.60
N ASN A 222 4.42 -2.01 -2.67
CA ASN A 222 3.85 -1.28 -3.80
C ASN A 222 2.97 -0.08 -3.38
N GLY A 223 3.49 0.74 -2.47
CA GLY A 223 2.75 1.89 -1.96
C GLY A 223 1.54 1.55 -1.10
N ARG A 224 1.35 0.30 -0.65
CA ARG A 224 0.36 -0.09 0.35
C ARG A 224 1.02 -0.31 1.70
N PHE A 225 0.52 0.37 2.73
CA PHE A 225 1.00 0.27 4.10
C PHE A 225 0.26 -0.85 4.82
N TYR A 226 1.00 -1.80 5.37
CA TYR A 226 0.45 -2.90 6.16
C TYR A 226 0.72 -2.63 7.64
N THR A 227 -0.36 -2.50 8.41
CA THR A 227 -0.37 -1.95 9.77
C THR A 227 0.01 -2.95 10.84
N LYS A 228 -0.25 -4.24 10.59
CA LYS A 228 0.18 -5.39 11.40
C LYS A 228 0.21 -6.64 10.53
N PRO A 229 1.26 -6.87 9.73
CA PRO A 229 1.48 -8.22 9.26
C PRO A 229 1.69 -9.10 10.49
N ILE A 230 0.94 -10.18 10.64
CA ILE A 230 1.30 -11.24 11.60
C ILE A 230 2.51 -11.92 10.99
N PHE A 231 3.68 -11.37 11.28
CA PHE A 231 4.95 -11.86 10.76
C PHE A 231 5.33 -13.14 11.47
N SER A 232 5.58 -14.21 10.72
CA SER A 232 6.60 -15.16 11.16
C SER A 232 7.95 -14.50 10.93
N LYS A 233 8.44 -13.73 11.90
CA LYS A 233 9.78 -13.16 11.87
C LYS A 233 10.79 -14.26 11.50
N GLY A 234 11.69 -13.96 10.55
CA GLY A 234 13.01 -14.57 10.51
C GLY A 234 13.10 -16.10 10.29
N LYS A 235 12.17 -16.75 9.58
CA LYS A 235 12.53 -18.06 9.03
C LYS A 235 13.42 -17.84 7.81
N ARG A 236 14.74 -17.90 8.02
CA ARG A 236 15.70 -18.11 6.92
C ARG A 236 15.20 -19.29 6.12
N LYS A 237 14.78 -19.02 4.88
CA LYS A 237 14.52 -20.08 3.91
C LYS A 237 15.81 -20.43 3.24
N THR A 238 15.85 -21.66 2.75
CA THR A 238 17.00 -22.21 2.07
C THR A 238 16.54 -22.60 0.69
N TYR A 239 17.18 -22.04 -0.33
CA TYR A 239 17.10 -22.52 -1.69
C TYR A 239 18.21 -23.54 -1.90
N PHE A 240 17.86 -24.76 -2.30
CA PHE A 240 18.82 -25.83 -2.54
C PHE A 240 19.12 -25.91 -4.05
N ILE A 241 20.38 -25.67 -4.41
CA ILE A 241 20.87 -25.86 -5.79
C ILE A 241 21.25 -27.33 -6.00
N SER A 242 21.81 -27.97 -4.96
CA SER A 242 22.12 -29.39 -4.93
C SER A 242 21.99 -29.93 -3.51
N LYS A 243 22.31 -31.23 -3.29
CA LYS A 243 22.37 -31.81 -1.94
C LYS A 243 23.36 -31.10 -1.01
N THR A 244 24.38 -30.42 -1.56
CA THR A 244 25.46 -29.78 -0.81
C THR A 244 25.49 -28.25 -0.97
N LYS A 245 24.95 -27.69 -2.06
CA LYS A 245 24.94 -26.25 -2.33
C LYS A 245 23.58 -25.63 -2.01
N LYS A 246 23.56 -24.61 -1.14
CA LYS A 246 22.33 -23.94 -0.70
C LYS A 246 22.54 -22.46 -0.41
N ILE A 247 21.55 -21.63 -0.75
CA ILE A 247 21.50 -20.20 -0.41
C ILE A 247 20.42 -19.97 0.63
N ASN A 248 20.78 -19.24 1.67
CA ASN A 248 19.82 -18.80 2.68
C ASN A 248 19.29 -17.41 2.31
N TYR A 249 18.03 -17.16 2.59
CA TYR A 249 17.45 -15.86 2.37
C TYR A 249 16.34 -15.62 3.37
N GLU A 250 16.18 -14.35 3.74
CA GLU A 250 15.05 -13.93 4.54
C GLU A 250 13.84 -13.78 3.62
N ILE A 251 12.78 -14.53 3.93
CA ILE A 251 11.48 -14.32 3.30
C ILE A 251 10.55 -13.60 4.25
N PHE A 252 9.57 -12.96 3.63
CA PHE A 252 8.33 -12.65 4.29
C PHE A 252 7.19 -13.42 3.66
N LYS A 253 6.32 -13.95 4.51
CA LYS A 253 5.04 -14.50 4.09
C LYS A 253 3.98 -13.53 4.57
N LEU A 254 3.26 -12.93 3.63
CA LEU A 254 1.99 -12.28 3.93
C LEU A 254 1.03 -13.36 4.42
N SER A 255 0.41 -13.19 5.59
CA SER A 255 -0.70 -14.07 5.98
C SER A 255 -1.78 -13.95 4.91
N LYS A 256 -2.30 -15.09 4.45
CA LYS A 256 -3.42 -15.13 3.51
C LYS A 256 -4.75 -14.73 4.15
N ASP A 257 -4.76 -14.45 5.45
CA ASP A 257 -5.97 -14.19 6.20
C ASP A 257 -6.22 -12.68 6.25
N TYR A 258 -7.10 -12.21 5.36
CA TYR A 258 -8.19 -11.26 5.63
C TYR A 258 -9.34 -11.56 4.67
#